data_AF-L7UHQ5-F1
#
_entry.id   AF-L7UHQ5-F1
#
_cell.length_a   1.000
_cell.length_b   1.000
_cell.length_c   1.000
_cell.angle_alpha   90.00
_cell.angle_beta   90.00
_cell.angle_gamma   90.00
#
_symmetry.space_group_name_H-M   'P 1'
#
loop_
_entity.id
_entity.type
_entity.pdbx_description
1 polymer ?
#
loop_
_entity_poly.entity_id
_entity_poly.type
_entity_poly.pdbx_seq_one_letter_code
_entity_poly.pdbx_strand_id
1 'polypeptide(L)'
;MKRLLASAAGVVVFTVACTIDVTDFTGKTCETASDCPDTHSCVAVRQGQGRTCEVLGLPGTPDAGDGDAGPVPTYCEDVQPILAASCVSTCHGADTSGSAQTTFRLDYYEPPDAGGLPGAFAKAARIRARTSVFQDMPPTGSAVTPPTAAQRALVARWVEGGAPFCDDAGSGAPDAGSPDGGRVP
;
A
#
# COMPACT_ATOMS: atom_id res chain seq x y z
N MET A 1 33.56 39.67 62.69
CA MET A 1 33.93 38.68 61.66
C MET A 1 32.72 37.77 61.44
N LYS A 2 32.02 37.92 60.31
CA LYS A 2 30.79 37.20 59.97
C LYS A 2 31.12 35.78 59.47
N ARG A 3 30.50 34.74 60.04
CA ARG A 3 30.51 33.38 59.47
C ARG A 3 29.17 33.15 58.78
N LEU A 4 29.22 33.00 57.46
CA LEU A 4 28.10 32.67 56.59
C LEU A 4 27.76 31.19 56.77
N LEU A 5 26.52 30.89 57.18
CA LEU A 5 25.96 29.55 57.16
C LEU A 5 25.35 29.33 55.77
N ALA A 6 25.93 28.42 54.99
CA ALA A 6 25.41 27.99 53.71
C ALA A 6 24.24 27.01 53.96
N SER A 7 23.01 27.43 53.64
CA SER A 7 21.86 26.52 53.52
C SER A 7 21.82 25.96 52.11
N ALA A 8 22.11 24.67 51.96
CA ALA A 8 21.83 23.91 50.76
C ALA A 8 20.35 23.47 50.82
N ALA A 9 19.45 24.24 50.21
CA ALA A 9 18.08 23.82 49.97
C ALA A 9 18.05 22.99 48.68
N GLY A 10 17.91 21.68 48.82
CA GLY A 10 17.75 20.76 47.69
C GLY A 10 16.45 21.03 46.96
N VAL A 11 16.57 21.33 45.66
CA VAL A 11 15.42 21.43 44.75
C VAL A 11 14.91 20.01 44.49
N VAL A 12 13.79 19.65 45.09
CA VAL A 12 13.05 18.43 44.75
C VAL A 12 12.37 18.68 43.40
N VAL A 13 12.91 18.11 42.34
CA VAL A 13 12.30 18.09 41.02
C VAL A 13 11.15 17.08 41.07
N PHE A 14 9.92 17.57 41.16
CA PHE A 14 8.73 16.75 40.89
C PHE A 14 8.58 16.61 39.38
N THR A 15 9.10 15.52 38.81
CA THR A 15 8.69 15.10 37.47
C THR A 15 7.26 14.59 37.55
N VAL A 16 6.30 15.40 37.12
CA VAL A 16 4.95 14.95 36.82
C VAL A 16 5.05 14.00 35.63
N ALA A 17 5.20 12.70 35.92
CA ALA A 17 5.02 11.67 34.92
C ALA A 17 3.51 11.52 34.69
N CYS A 18 3.04 11.95 33.52
CA CYS A 18 1.71 11.55 33.04
C CYS A 18 1.75 10.04 32.79
N THR A 19 1.39 9.23 33.77
CA THR A 19 1.05 7.82 33.51
C THR A 19 -0.27 7.83 32.77
N ILE A 20 -0.22 7.65 31.45
CA ILE A 20 -1.41 7.24 30.71
C ILE A 20 -1.66 5.79 31.14
N ASP A 21 -2.49 5.60 32.16
CA ASP A 21 -3.15 4.32 32.40
C ASP A 21 -4.13 4.12 31.23
N VAL A 22 -3.61 3.62 30.10
CA VAL A 22 -4.46 2.95 29.13
C VAL A 22 -4.95 1.72 29.88
N THR A 23 -6.17 1.78 30.38
CA THR A 23 -6.82 0.61 30.96
C THR A 23 -6.87 -0.43 29.84
N ASP A 24 -5.98 -1.41 29.91
CA ASP A 24 -5.93 -2.45 28.90
C ASP A 24 -7.15 -3.35 29.10
N PHE A 25 -8.07 -3.32 28.14
CA PHE A 25 -9.26 -4.17 28.12
C PHE A 25 -9.02 -5.46 27.33
N THR A 26 -7.83 -5.63 26.75
CA THR A 26 -7.44 -6.81 26.00
C THR A 26 -7.45 -8.05 26.90
N GLY A 27 -8.11 -9.13 26.47
CA GLY A 27 -8.20 -10.38 27.21
C GLY A 27 -9.24 -10.41 28.34
N LYS A 28 -10.02 -9.34 28.56
CA LYS A 28 -11.13 -9.37 29.54
C LYS A 28 -12.33 -10.12 28.99
N THR A 29 -12.97 -10.95 29.81
CA THR A 29 -14.14 -11.74 29.40
C THR A 29 -15.33 -10.87 29.03
N CYS A 30 -16.03 -11.23 27.96
CA CYS A 30 -17.20 -10.51 27.45
C CYS A 30 -18.28 -11.49 26.98
N GLU A 31 -19.55 -11.06 27.03
CA GLU A 31 -20.69 -11.81 26.48
C GLU A 31 -21.28 -11.13 25.23
N THR A 32 -21.04 -9.85 25.02
CA THR A 32 -21.55 -9.07 23.90
C THR A 32 -20.55 -8.00 23.51
N ALA A 33 -20.68 -7.45 22.30
CA ALA A 33 -19.81 -6.38 21.82
C ALA A 33 -19.89 -5.12 22.71
N SER A 34 -21.04 -4.87 23.34
CA SER A 34 -21.26 -3.75 24.28
C SER A 34 -20.52 -3.89 25.61
N ASP A 35 -19.98 -5.06 25.92
CA ASP A 35 -19.18 -5.27 27.14
C ASP A 35 -17.72 -4.79 26.96
N CYS A 36 -17.35 -4.45 25.73
CA CYS A 36 -16.04 -3.95 25.36
C CYS A 36 -16.10 -2.43 25.07
N PRO A 37 -15.04 -1.68 25.38
CA PRO A 37 -14.94 -0.29 24.92
C PRO A 37 -14.88 -0.21 23.40
N ASP A 38 -15.19 0.95 22.82
CA ASP A 38 -15.31 1.16 21.37
C ASP A 38 -14.07 0.78 20.54
N THR A 39 -12.90 0.63 21.18
CA THR A 39 -11.63 0.20 20.56
C THR A 39 -11.44 -1.31 20.51
N HIS A 40 -12.34 -2.09 21.10
CA HIS A 40 -12.23 -3.54 21.26
C HIS A 40 -13.51 -4.23 20.77
N SER A 41 -13.40 -5.48 20.35
CA SER A 41 -14.54 -6.31 20.00
C SER A 41 -14.53 -7.61 20.78
N CYS A 42 -15.73 -8.08 21.15
CA CYS A 42 -15.90 -9.32 21.87
C CYS A 42 -15.74 -10.53 20.93
N VAL A 43 -14.60 -11.21 20.99
CA VAL A 43 -14.23 -12.29 20.08
C VAL A 43 -13.81 -13.55 20.83
N ALA A 44 -13.97 -14.73 20.21
CA ALA A 44 -13.50 -16.01 20.76
C ALA A 44 -12.14 -16.37 20.14
N VAL A 45 -11.04 -15.83 20.68
CA VAL A 45 -9.69 -16.06 20.12
C VAL A 45 -9.17 -17.48 20.41
N ARG A 46 -9.58 -18.10 21.53
CA ARG A 46 -9.10 -19.43 21.93
C ARG A 46 -10.25 -20.42 22.16
N GLN A 47 -10.15 -21.57 21.48
CA GLN A 47 -11.11 -22.67 21.58
C GLN A 47 -11.22 -23.15 23.04
N GLY A 48 -12.42 -23.02 23.64
CA GLY A 48 -12.73 -23.53 24.98
C GLY A 48 -12.53 -22.56 26.16
N GLN A 49 -12.16 -21.30 25.92
CA GLN A 49 -11.84 -20.32 27.00
C GLN A 49 -12.82 -19.14 27.11
N GLY A 50 -13.96 -19.20 26.42
CA GLY A 50 -14.93 -18.10 26.39
C GLY A 50 -14.52 -16.98 25.42
N ARG A 51 -15.26 -15.87 25.44
CA ARG A 51 -14.99 -14.70 24.60
C ARG A 51 -14.30 -13.61 25.40
N THR A 52 -13.39 -12.89 24.75
CA THR A 52 -12.64 -11.78 25.35
C THR A 52 -12.70 -10.53 24.48
N CYS A 53 -12.60 -9.36 25.11
CA CYS A 53 -12.44 -8.09 24.42
C CYS A 53 -11.03 -8.02 23.84
N GLU A 54 -10.92 -7.88 22.53
CA GLU A 54 -9.64 -7.76 21.84
C GLU A 54 -9.65 -6.51 20.98
N VAL A 55 -8.51 -5.81 20.91
CA VAL A 55 -8.34 -4.72 19.94
C VAL A 55 -8.42 -5.36 18.55
N LEU A 56 -9.45 -5.04 17.76
CA LEU A 56 -9.45 -5.44 16.36
C LEU A 56 -8.46 -4.56 15.60
N GLY A 57 -7.22 -5.03 15.57
CA GLY A 57 -6.10 -4.56 14.79
C GLY A 57 -4.77 -5.01 15.42
N LEU A 58 -4.08 -5.96 14.74
CA LEU A 58 -2.75 -6.60 15.02
C LEU A 58 -2.81 -8.05 15.57
N PRO A 59 -1.76 -8.87 15.37
CA PRO A 59 -1.35 -9.58 14.15
C PRO A 59 -2.19 -10.87 13.92
N GLY A 60 -2.67 -11.09 12.69
CA GLY A 60 -3.49 -12.25 12.34
C GLY A 60 -4.95 -11.93 11.95
N THR A 61 -5.33 -10.65 11.96
CA THR A 61 -6.37 -10.18 11.05
C THR A 61 -5.77 -10.19 9.64
N PRO A 62 -6.34 -10.91 8.64
CA PRO A 62 -5.98 -10.61 7.27
C PRO A 62 -6.31 -9.13 7.06
N ASP A 63 -5.30 -8.36 6.67
CA ASP A 63 -5.52 -7.09 6.00
C ASP A 63 -6.55 -7.34 4.90
N ALA A 64 -7.31 -6.32 4.52
CA ALA A 64 -8.15 -6.41 3.33
C ALA A 64 -7.26 -6.71 2.10
N GLY A 65 -7.00 -8.00 1.85
CA GLY A 65 -6.31 -8.54 0.68
C GLY A 65 -4.84 -8.93 0.83
N ASP A 66 -4.48 -9.82 1.77
CA ASP A 66 -3.36 -10.78 1.56
C ASP A 66 -3.89 -12.13 1.04
N GLY A 67 -5.10 -12.12 0.46
CA GLY A 67 -5.42 -13.15 -0.52
C GLY A 67 -4.51 -12.89 -1.70
N ASP A 68 -3.69 -13.88 -2.08
CA ASP A 68 -2.97 -13.92 -3.36
C ASP A 68 -3.82 -13.14 -4.37
N ALA A 69 -3.38 -11.95 -4.78
CA ALA A 69 -4.19 -10.97 -5.52
C ALA A 69 -4.43 -11.40 -6.98
N GLY A 70 -4.45 -12.71 -7.19
CA GLY A 70 -4.23 -13.40 -8.44
C GLY A 70 -2.75 -13.38 -8.84
N PRO A 71 -2.46 -14.02 -9.98
CA PRO A 71 -1.20 -13.79 -10.69
C PRO A 71 -0.92 -12.30 -10.87
N VAL A 72 0.35 -11.93 -10.93
CA VAL A 72 0.76 -10.57 -11.30
C VAL A 72 0.16 -10.25 -12.67
N PRO A 73 -0.61 -9.15 -12.82
CA PRO A 73 -1.15 -8.78 -14.11
C PRO A 73 -0.04 -8.53 -15.13
N THR A 74 -0.32 -8.81 -16.40
CA THR A 74 0.63 -8.69 -17.50
C THR A 74 0.31 -7.48 -18.37
N TYR A 75 1.31 -6.96 -19.08
CA TYR A 75 1.07 -5.89 -20.04
C TYR A 75 0.05 -6.28 -21.10
N CYS A 76 0.22 -7.45 -21.72
CA CYS A 76 -0.50 -7.80 -22.95
C CYS A 76 -1.98 -8.07 -22.70
N GLU A 77 -2.30 -8.83 -21.66
CA GLU A 77 -3.69 -9.24 -21.39
C GLU A 77 -4.43 -8.25 -20.49
N ASP A 78 -3.76 -7.69 -19.47
CA ASP A 78 -4.44 -6.93 -18.42
C ASP A 78 -4.32 -5.41 -18.58
N VAL A 79 -3.12 -4.91 -18.91
CA VAL A 79 -2.82 -3.47 -18.82
C VAL A 79 -2.97 -2.75 -20.17
N GLN A 80 -2.53 -3.35 -21.26
CA GLN A 80 -2.60 -2.75 -22.60
C GLN A 80 -4.04 -2.38 -22.98
N PRO A 81 -5.08 -3.20 -22.72
CA PRO A 81 -6.46 -2.81 -23.01
C PRO A 81 -6.92 -1.59 -22.21
N ILE A 82 -6.46 -1.45 -20.96
CA ILE A 82 -6.76 -0.29 -20.11
C ILE A 82 -6.08 0.97 -20.68
N LEU A 83 -4.80 0.87 -21.02
CA LEU A 83 -4.07 2.00 -21.60
C LEU A 83 -4.65 2.41 -22.95
N ALA A 84 -5.03 1.44 -23.79
CA ALA A 84 -5.64 1.69 -25.09
C ALA A 84 -6.95 2.48 -24.95
N ALA A 85 -7.81 2.08 -24.02
CA ALA A 85 -9.12 2.70 -23.81
C ALA A 85 -9.05 4.07 -23.12
N SER A 86 -8.13 4.25 -22.17
CA SER A 86 -8.13 5.42 -21.27
C SER A 86 -6.97 6.39 -21.45
N CYS A 87 -5.93 6.04 -22.19
CA CYS A 87 -4.69 6.83 -22.24
C CYS A 87 -4.14 7.06 -23.65
N VAL A 88 -4.25 6.08 -24.54
CA VAL A 88 -3.62 6.09 -25.87
C VAL A 88 -4.33 7.10 -26.78
N SER A 89 -5.52 6.78 -27.28
CA SER A 89 -6.33 7.58 -28.22
C SER A 89 -5.54 8.68 -28.96
N THR A 90 -5.94 9.94 -28.82
CA THR A 90 -5.27 11.13 -29.37
C THR A 90 -4.25 11.74 -28.41
N CYS A 91 -3.83 11.03 -27.36
CA CYS A 91 -3.08 11.63 -26.24
C CYS A 91 -1.69 11.02 -26.05
N HIS A 92 -1.58 9.71 -25.89
CA HIS A 92 -0.31 9.04 -25.61
C HIS A 92 -0.04 7.87 -26.57
N GLY A 93 -0.64 7.90 -27.76
CA GLY A 93 -0.37 6.97 -28.86
C GLY A 93 0.51 7.58 -29.95
N ALA A 94 0.46 6.99 -31.14
CA ALA A 94 1.05 7.59 -32.34
C ALA A 94 0.42 8.96 -32.69
N ASP A 95 -0.88 9.13 -32.42
CA ASP A 95 -1.56 10.42 -32.50
C ASP A 95 -1.55 11.10 -31.13
N THR A 96 -1.04 12.32 -31.09
CA THR A 96 -0.94 13.15 -29.88
C THR A 96 -1.73 14.46 -30.01
N SER A 97 -2.63 14.58 -31.00
CA SER A 97 -3.38 15.80 -31.29
C SER A 97 -4.18 16.35 -30.11
N GLY A 98 -4.61 15.49 -29.17
CA GLY A 98 -5.35 15.85 -27.96
C GLY A 98 -4.49 16.18 -26.74
N SER A 99 -3.18 15.96 -26.77
CA SER A 99 -2.29 16.22 -25.60
C SER A 99 -1.03 17.03 -25.92
N ALA A 100 -0.60 17.04 -27.19
CA ALA A 100 0.71 17.48 -27.65
C ALA A 100 1.92 16.79 -26.96
N GLN A 101 1.72 15.65 -26.30
CA GLN A 101 2.78 14.92 -25.60
C GLN A 101 3.50 13.94 -26.52
N THR A 102 4.65 14.34 -27.07
CA THR A 102 5.39 13.58 -28.08
C THR A 102 6.63 12.84 -27.53
N THR A 103 6.85 12.88 -26.21
CA THR A 103 8.10 12.39 -25.59
C THR A 103 8.07 10.92 -25.17
N PHE A 104 6.92 10.26 -25.28
CA PHE A 104 6.72 8.85 -24.99
C PHE A 104 5.43 8.36 -25.64
N ARG A 105 5.28 7.03 -25.71
CA ARG A 105 4.08 6.38 -26.23
C ARG A 105 3.68 5.24 -25.31
N LEU A 106 2.37 4.99 -25.20
CA LEU A 106 1.79 3.97 -24.30
C LEU A 106 1.08 2.85 -25.06
N ASP A 107 1.02 2.93 -26.39
CA ASP A 107 0.44 1.91 -27.27
C ASP A 107 1.39 0.74 -27.58
N TYR A 108 2.59 0.76 -27.00
CA TYR A 108 3.52 -0.36 -26.97
C TYR A 108 4.21 -0.45 -25.61
N TYR A 109 4.75 -1.64 -25.31
CA TYR A 109 5.47 -1.92 -24.06
C TYR A 109 6.84 -1.23 -24.02
N GLU A 110 7.64 -1.48 -25.05
CA GLU A 110 8.97 -0.92 -25.30
C GLU A 110 9.08 -0.47 -26.77
N PRO A 111 10.00 0.46 -27.09
CA PRO A 111 10.14 0.95 -28.46
C PRO A 111 10.41 -0.20 -29.44
N PRO A 112 9.74 -0.21 -30.61
CA PRO A 112 9.92 -1.27 -31.60
C PRO A 112 11.30 -1.21 -32.30
N ASP A 113 11.92 -0.03 -32.30
CA ASP A 113 13.19 0.23 -32.98
C ASP A 113 14.23 0.80 -32.01
N ALA A 114 15.52 0.58 -32.32
CA ALA A 114 16.62 1.15 -31.55
C ALA A 114 16.55 2.69 -31.56
N GLY A 115 16.35 3.29 -30.39
CA GLY A 115 16.20 4.74 -30.23
C GLY A 115 14.76 5.25 -30.34
N GLY A 116 13.75 4.36 -30.40
CA GLY A 116 12.34 4.74 -30.33
C GLY A 116 11.97 5.39 -29.00
N LEU A 117 10.78 6.01 -28.96
CA LEU A 117 10.31 6.72 -27.77
C LEU A 117 10.09 5.74 -26.59
N PRO A 118 10.26 6.18 -25.34
CA PRO A 118 9.94 5.37 -24.18
C PRO A 118 8.51 4.81 -24.23
N GLY A 119 8.38 3.51 -24.00
CA GLY A 119 7.10 2.78 -23.99
C GLY A 119 6.42 2.73 -22.61
N ALA A 120 5.37 1.92 -22.50
CA ALA A 120 4.64 1.72 -21.26
C ALA A 120 5.53 1.20 -20.11
N PHE A 121 6.47 0.29 -20.36
CA PHE A 121 7.39 -0.24 -19.35
C PHE A 121 8.23 0.89 -18.73
N ALA A 122 8.90 1.68 -19.57
CA ALA A 122 9.70 2.83 -19.14
C ALA A 122 8.88 3.93 -18.44
N LYS A 123 7.54 3.90 -18.56
CA LYS A 123 6.61 4.84 -17.91
C LYS A 123 5.78 4.22 -16.79
N ALA A 124 5.98 2.96 -16.44
CA ALA A 124 5.18 2.20 -15.48
C ALA A 124 4.92 2.98 -14.16
N ALA A 125 5.97 3.48 -13.50
CA ALA A 125 5.84 4.27 -12.28
C ALA A 125 5.01 5.56 -12.46
N ARG A 126 5.17 6.25 -13.60
CA ARG A 126 4.41 7.45 -13.92
C ARG A 126 2.94 7.14 -14.21
N ILE A 127 2.68 6.02 -14.88
CA ILE A 127 1.32 5.52 -15.14
C ILE A 127 0.63 5.29 -13.78
N ARG A 128 1.24 4.52 -12.87
CA ARG A 128 0.69 4.27 -11.51
C ARG A 128 0.41 5.58 -10.76
N ALA A 129 1.34 6.54 -10.81
CA ALA A 129 1.14 7.83 -10.16
C ALA A 129 -0.10 8.57 -10.70
N ARG A 130 -0.29 8.58 -12.03
CA ARG A 130 -1.43 9.27 -12.66
C ARG A 130 -2.75 8.51 -12.52
N THR A 131 -2.73 7.17 -12.51
CA THR A 131 -3.95 6.36 -12.39
C THR A 131 -4.42 6.23 -10.95
N SER A 132 -3.49 6.13 -9.98
CA SER A 132 -3.80 5.68 -8.61
C SER A 132 -3.59 6.76 -7.56
N VAL A 133 -2.58 7.63 -7.71
CA VAL A 133 -2.27 8.69 -6.73
C VAL A 133 -3.00 9.98 -7.08
N PHE A 134 -2.73 10.53 -8.26
CA PHE A 134 -3.30 11.81 -8.69
C PHE A 134 -4.67 11.66 -9.33
N GLN A 135 -4.93 10.50 -9.95
CA GLN A 135 -6.19 10.19 -10.65
C GLN A 135 -6.60 11.25 -11.67
N ASP A 136 -5.63 11.92 -12.27
CA ASP A 136 -5.79 13.09 -13.14
C ASP A 136 -5.63 12.76 -14.63
N MET A 137 -5.50 11.46 -14.95
CA MET A 137 -5.49 10.94 -16.31
C MET A 137 -6.62 9.92 -16.53
N PRO A 138 -7.41 10.07 -17.62
CA PRO A 138 -7.40 11.21 -18.54
C PRO A 138 -7.89 12.51 -17.85
N PRO A 139 -7.54 13.70 -18.37
CA PRO A 139 -7.95 14.97 -17.77
C PRO A 139 -9.47 15.10 -17.66
N THR A 140 -9.94 15.71 -16.58
CA THR A 140 -11.36 16.00 -16.37
C THR A 140 -11.92 16.80 -17.55
N GLY A 141 -13.05 16.35 -18.09
CA GLY A 141 -13.71 17.00 -19.24
C GLY A 141 -13.21 16.53 -20.61
N SER A 142 -12.23 15.61 -20.67
CA SER A 142 -11.91 14.92 -21.91
C SER A 142 -13.03 13.94 -22.31
N ALA A 143 -13.13 13.64 -23.60
CA ALA A 143 -14.08 12.65 -24.13
C ALA A 143 -13.63 11.19 -23.89
N VAL A 144 -12.44 10.98 -23.29
CA VAL A 144 -11.86 9.67 -23.04
C VAL A 144 -12.33 9.17 -21.67
N THR A 145 -12.81 7.92 -21.63
CA THR A 145 -13.31 7.33 -20.39
C THR A 145 -12.17 7.05 -19.40
N PRO A 146 -12.25 7.53 -18.14
CA PRO A 146 -11.26 7.23 -17.14
C PRO A 146 -11.31 5.76 -16.70
N PRO A 147 -10.17 5.18 -16.26
CA PRO A 147 -10.15 3.81 -15.80
C PRO A 147 -11.00 3.65 -14.54
N THR A 148 -11.67 2.50 -14.40
CA THR A 148 -12.43 2.15 -13.19
C THR A 148 -11.50 1.87 -12.01
N ALA A 149 -12.05 1.79 -10.80
CA ALA A 149 -11.26 1.44 -9.61
C ALA A 149 -10.55 0.08 -9.76
N ALA A 150 -11.23 -0.93 -10.33
CA ALA A 150 -10.64 -2.25 -10.57
C ALA A 150 -9.50 -2.19 -11.59
N GLN A 151 -9.65 -1.41 -12.66
CA GLN A 151 -8.60 -1.19 -13.65
C GLN A 151 -7.38 -0.47 -13.06
N ARG A 152 -7.59 0.54 -12.19
CA ARG A 152 -6.50 1.20 -11.47
C ARG A 152 -5.75 0.24 -10.56
N ALA A 153 -6.47 -0.68 -9.91
CA ALA A 153 -5.86 -1.73 -9.08
C ALA A 153 -5.03 -2.71 -9.92
N LEU A 154 -5.48 -3.11 -11.12
CA LEU A 154 -4.68 -3.93 -12.04
C LEU A 154 -3.38 -3.23 -12.43
N VAL A 155 -3.47 -1.97 -12.84
CA VAL A 155 -2.28 -1.16 -13.19
C VAL A 155 -1.33 -1.03 -12.00
N ALA A 156 -1.85 -0.79 -10.79
CA ALA A 156 -1.00 -0.70 -9.59
C ALA A 156 -0.23 -2.01 -9.33
N ARG A 157 -0.92 -3.16 -9.38
CA ARG A 157 -0.31 -4.48 -9.17
C ARG A 157 0.70 -4.84 -10.26
N TRP A 158 0.42 -4.52 -11.52
CA TRP A 158 1.38 -4.70 -12.61
C TRP A 158 2.69 -3.95 -12.33
N VAL A 159 2.61 -2.66 -11.93
CA VAL A 159 3.81 -1.87 -11.61
C VAL A 159 4.54 -2.40 -10.38
N GLU A 160 3.81 -2.81 -9.35
CA GLU A 160 4.39 -3.39 -8.12
C GLU A 160 5.07 -4.74 -8.38
N GLY A 161 4.52 -5.55 -9.29
CA GLY A 161 5.10 -6.80 -9.74
C GLY A 161 6.23 -6.66 -10.77
N GLY A 162 6.79 -5.46 -10.95
CA GLY A 162 7.91 -5.23 -11.87
C GLY A 162 7.51 -4.98 -13.33
N ALA A 163 6.22 -4.76 -13.58
CA ALA A 163 5.65 -4.46 -14.89
C ALA A 163 5.96 -5.54 -15.96
N PRO A 164 5.66 -6.84 -15.71
CA PRO A 164 5.96 -7.92 -16.66
C PRO A 164 5.29 -7.71 -18.01
N PHE A 165 5.89 -8.24 -19.09
CA PHE A 165 5.36 -8.11 -20.44
C PHE A 165 4.16 -9.03 -20.69
N CYS A 166 4.26 -10.12 -21.45
CA CYS A 166 3.15 -11.06 -21.64
C CYS A 166 3.27 -12.26 -20.70
N ASP A 167 4.31 -13.08 -20.88
CA ASP A 167 4.46 -14.35 -20.14
C ASP A 167 5.44 -14.24 -18.95
N ASP A 168 5.95 -13.04 -18.67
CA ASP A 168 7.01 -12.80 -17.66
C ASP A 168 6.46 -12.67 -16.23
N ALA A 169 5.14 -12.86 -16.02
CA ALA A 169 4.56 -12.82 -14.70
C ALA A 169 4.98 -14.06 -13.88
N GLY A 170 5.99 -13.89 -13.04
CA GLY A 170 6.39 -14.90 -12.06
C GLY A 170 5.24 -15.21 -11.10
N SER A 171 5.05 -16.50 -10.79
CA SER A 171 4.17 -16.93 -9.71
C SER A 171 4.83 -16.51 -8.40
N GLY A 172 4.36 -15.41 -7.81
CA GLY A 172 4.84 -14.88 -6.54
C GLY A 172 4.53 -15.85 -5.39
N ALA A 173 5.28 -16.94 -5.28
CA ALA A 173 5.42 -17.63 -4.01
C ALA A 173 6.24 -16.70 -3.10
N PRO A 174 5.76 -16.35 -1.90
CA PRO A 174 6.57 -15.56 -0.98
C PRO A 174 7.84 -16.35 -0.64
N ASP A 175 9.00 -15.71 -0.82
CA ASP A 175 10.27 -16.22 -0.30
C ASP A 175 10.13 -16.38 1.22
N ALA A 176 9.77 -17.60 1.65
CA ALA A 176 9.85 -17.99 3.04
C ALA A 176 11.33 -17.92 3.41
N GLY A 177 11.71 -16.82 4.07
CA GLY A 177 13.07 -16.53 4.47
C GLY A 177 13.76 -17.78 5.02
N SER A 178 14.87 -18.15 4.39
CA SER A 178 15.74 -19.21 4.88
C SER A 178 16.13 -18.88 6.32
N PRO A 179 15.82 -19.73 7.33
CA PRO A 179 16.20 -19.42 8.70
C PRO A 179 17.72 -19.46 8.81
N ASP A 180 18.30 -18.30 9.14
CA ASP A 180 19.71 -18.17 9.47
C ASP A 180 20.08 -19.22 10.53
N GLY A 181 20.95 -20.15 10.14
CA GLY A 181 21.55 -21.14 11.03
C GLY A 181 22.45 -20.47 12.03
N GLY A 182 21.85 -19.98 13.13
CA GLY A 182 22.56 -19.46 14.29
C GLY A 182 23.43 -20.55 14.92
N ARG A 183 24.72 -20.55 14.58
CA ARG A 183 25.75 -21.30 15.29
C ARG A 183 26.09 -20.53 16.57
N VAL A 184 25.54 -20.99 17.69
CA VAL A 184 25.94 -20.54 19.03
C VAL A 184 27.33 -21.13 19.34
N PRO A 185 28.30 -20.34 19.85
CA PRO A 185 29.57 -20.85 20.37
C PRO A 185 29.41 -21.54 21.73
#